data_AF-A0A7L5DVG9-F1
#
_entry.id   AF-A0A7L5DVG9-F1
#
_cell.length_a   1.000
_cell.length_b   1.000
_cell.length_c   1.000
_cell.angle_alpha   90.00
_cell.angle_beta   90.00
_cell.angle_gamma   90.00
#
_symmetry.space_group_name_H-M   'P 1'
#
loop_
_entity.id
_entity.type
_entity.pdbx_description
1 polymer ?
#
loop_
_entity_poly.entity_id
_entity_poly.type
_entity_poly.pdbx_seq_one_letter_code
_entity_poly.pdbx_strand_id
1 'polypeptide(L)'
;MNRRERNLLQPDTNSQSIVLANWLAVIGDFNSLYNQLSNCLAASAHSPVISAQDPPWVGNCRTTQIKALLSTMHNELEIMLNDADRFENLNTKEGYAQLAIHVTHLRQLNEQAQILLCLASLPTG
;
A
#
# COMPACT_ATOMS: atom_id res chain seq x y z
N MET A 1 20.54 -45.26 21.93
CA MET A 1 20.80 -43.96 21.27
C MET A 1 19.63 -43.66 20.34
N ASN A 2 18.71 -42.80 20.78
CA ASN A 2 17.37 -42.64 20.20
C ASN A 2 17.36 -41.64 19.03
N ARG A 3 16.81 -42.10 17.91
CA ARG A 3 16.64 -41.43 16.62
C ARG A 3 15.32 -40.62 16.58
N ARG A 4 15.08 -39.74 17.57
CA ARG A 4 13.77 -39.06 17.75
C ARG A 4 13.80 -37.53 17.93
N GLU A 5 14.91 -36.85 17.64
CA GLU A 5 15.01 -35.38 17.82
C GLU A 5 15.42 -34.64 16.54
N ARG A 6 14.85 -35.03 15.40
CA ARG A 6 14.92 -34.24 14.16
C ARG A 6 13.53 -34.03 13.55
N ASN A 7 12.57 -33.66 14.39
CA ASN A 7 11.42 -32.86 13.94
C ASN A 7 11.84 -31.39 14.05
N LEU A 8 12.75 -30.97 13.17
CA LEU A 8 12.92 -29.56 12.87
C LEU A 8 11.59 -29.07 12.32
N LEU A 9 11.01 -28.06 12.98
CA LEU A 9 9.82 -27.35 12.52
C LEU A 9 10.04 -26.92 11.06
N GLN A 10 9.49 -27.67 10.12
CA GLN A 10 9.32 -27.16 8.78
C GLN A 10 8.25 -26.07 8.88
N PRO A 11 8.56 -24.83 8.46
CA PRO A 11 7.54 -23.81 8.40
C PRO A 11 6.46 -24.26 7.41
N ASP A 12 5.21 -23.93 7.71
CA ASP A 12 4.05 -24.32 6.93
C ASP A 12 4.10 -23.64 5.55
N THR A 13 4.71 -24.33 4.58
CA THR A 13 5.03 -23.81 3.23
C THR A 13 3.81 -23.29 2.48
N ASN A 14 2.62 -23.84 2.77
CA ASN A 14 1.36 -23.35 2.22
C ASN A 14 1.02 -21.95 2.72
N SER A 15 1.25 -21.65 4.00
CA SER A 15 0.99 -20.32 4.58
C SER A 15 1.90 -19.26 3.98
N GLN A 16 3.18 -19.61 3.77
CA GLN A 16 4.16 -18.70 3.17
C GLN A 16 3.86 -18.35 1.71
N SER A 17 3.49 -19.36 0.91
CA SER A 17 3.12 -19.16 -0.50
C SER A 17 1.90 -18.23 -0.63
N ILE A 18 0.92 -18.36 0.27
CA ILE A 18 -0.26 -17.48 0.31
C ILE A 18 0.14 -16.04 0.62
N VAL A 19 1.02 -15.82 1.61
CA VAL A 19 1.49 -14.48 1.97
C VAL A 19 2.21 -13.81 0.80
N LEU A 20 3.08 -14.53 0.09
CA LEU A 20 3.80 -14.00 -1.08
C LEU A 20 2.85 -13.68 -2.24
N ALA A 21 1.90 -14.57 -2.53
CA ALA A 21 0.91 -14.33 -3.58
C ALA A 21 0.04 -13.10 -3.27
N ASN A 22 -0.40 -12.98 -2.02
CA ASN A 22 -1.16 -11.80 -1.56
C ASN A 22 -0.32 -10.53 -1.65
N TRP A 23 0.96 -10.59 -1.28
CA TRP A 23 1.86 -9.46 -1.39
C TRP A 23 2.02 -8.98 -2.84
N LEU A 24 2.28 -9.89 -3.78
CA LEU A 24 2.41 -9.55 -5.20
C LEU A 24 1.14 -8.94 -5.78
N ALA A 25 -0.03 -9.44 -5.40
CA ALA A 25 -1.30 -8.86 -5.83
C ALA A 25 -1.49 -7.44 -5.26
N VAL A 26 -1.31 -7.29 -3.94
CA VAL A 26 -1.55 -6.02 -3.25
C VAL A 26 -0.56 -4.93 -3.70
N ILE A 27 0.71 -5.27 -3.94
CA ILE A 27 1.71 -4.29 -4.42
C ILE A 27 1.45 -3.85 -5.87
N GLY A 28 0.90 -4.74 -6.70
CA GLY A 28 0.46 -4.41 -8.06
C GLY A 28 -0.68 -3.38 -8.04
N ASP A 29 -1.71 -3.65 -7.24
CA ASP A 29 -2.83 -2.72 -7.03
C ASP A 29 -2.35 -1.39 -6.46
N PHE A 30 -1.46 -1.45 -5.46
CA PHE A 30 -0.89 -0.27 -4.82
C PHE A 30 -0.20 0.65 -5.82
N ASN A 31 0.67 0.11 -6.67
CA ASN A 31 1.39 0.89 -7.67
C ASN A 31 0.42 1.52 -8.69
N SER A 32 -0.60 0.76 -9.12
CA SER A 32 -1.64 1.28 -10.02
C SER A 32 -2.38 2.47 -9.39
N LEU A 33 -2.85 2.31 -8.15
CA LEU A 33 -3.61 3.33 -7.43
C LEU A 33 -2.78 4.57 -7.11
N TYR A 34 -1.52 4.38 -6.70
CA TYR A 34 -0.59 5.47 -6.45
C TYR A 34 -0.38 6.35 -7.69
N ASN A 35 -0.17 5.72 -8.85
CA ASN A 35 0.02 6.44 -10.11
C ASN A 35 -1.27 7.16 -10.53
N GLN A 36 -2.43 6.55 -10.38
CA GLN A 36 -3.71 7.19 -10.68
C GLN A 36 -3.97 8.42 -9.80
N LEU A 37 -3.77 8.32 -8.48
CA LEU A 37 -3.91 9.46 -7.56
C LEU A 37 -2.92 10.58 -7.87
N SER A 38 -1.68 10.22 -8.20
CA SER A 38 -0.64 11.19 -8.59
C SER A 38 -1.02 11.92 -9.89
N ASN A 39 -1.57 11.20 -10.87
CA ASN A 39 -2.07 11.80 -12.11
C ASN A 39 -3.29 12.70 -11.87
N CYS A 40 -4.20 12.32 -10.98
CA CYS A 40 -5.33 13.17 -10.57
C CYS A 40 -4.84 14.51 -10.00
N LEU A 41 -3.82 14.49 -9.15
CA LEU A 41 -3.21 15.71 -8.62
C LEU A 41 -2.55 16.55 -9.71
N ALA A 42 -1.77 15.94 -10.60
CA ALA A 42 -1.11 16.64 -11.70
C ALA A 42 -2.11 17.31 -12.65
N ALA A 43 -3.19 16.61 -13.01
CA ALA A 43 -4.27 17.16 -13.83
C ALA A 43 -4.95 18.36 -13.14
N SER A 44 -5.17 18.28 -11.83
CA SER A 44 -5.77 19.38 -11.06
C SER A 44 -4.89 20.64 -11.01
N ALA A 45 -3.56 20.47 -10.98
CA ALA A 45 -2.61 21.58 -10.95
C ALA A 45 -2.51 22.34 -12.28
N HIS A 46 -2.93 21.72 -13.39
CA HIS A 46 -2.94 22.33 -14.72
C HIS A 46 -4.28 22.94 -15.10
N SER A 47 -5.32 22.76 -14.27
CA SER A 47 -6.59 23.46 -14.47
C SER A 47 -6.43 24.93 -14.04
N PRO A 48 -6.66 25.91 -14.92
CA PRO A 48 -6.57 27.32 -14.56
C PRO A 48 -7.73 27.67 -13.63
N VAL A 49 -7.52 27.54 -12.32
CA VAL A 49 -8.50 27.95 -11.30
C VAL A 49 -8.51 29.48 -11.27
N ILE A 50 -9.64 30.05 -11.70
CA ILE A 50 -9.92 31.49 -11.86
C ILE A 50 -10.02 32.23 -10.51
N SER A 51 -9.93 31.54 -9.37
CA SER A 51 -10.11 32.15 -8.04
C SER A 51 -9.06 31.66 -7.04
N ALA A 52 -8.30 32.59 -6.46
CA ALA A 52 -7.28 32.32 -5.45
C ALA A 52 -7.82 31.92 -4.06
N GLN A 53 -9.15 31.78 -3.89
CA GLN A 53 -9.78 31.57 -2.59
C GLN A 53 -10.40 30.18 -2.36
N ASP A 54 -10.61 29.36 -3.38
CA ASP A 54 -11.17 28.02 -3.17
C ASP A 54 -10.07 26.98 -2.95
N PRO A 55 -10.24 26.05 -1.99
CA PRO A 55 -9.31 24.94 -1.82
C PRO A 55 -9.22 24.17 -3.14
N PRO A 56 -8.04 23.70 -3.58
CA PRO A 56 -7.97 22.91 -4.80
C PRO A 56 -8.67 21.57 -4.58
N TRP A 57 -9.80 21.37 -5.25
CA TRP A 57 -10.58 20.13 -5.26
C TRP A 57 -10.29 19.34 -6.54
N VAL A 58 -10.39 18.01 -6.46
CA VAL A 58 -10.44 17.10 -7.60
C VAL A 58 -11.74 16.33 -7.47
N GLY A 59 -12.71 16.59 -8.35
CA GLY A 59 -14.08 16.10 -8.15
C GLY A 59 -14.59 16.50 -6.76
N ASN A 60 -15.10 15.53 -5.99
CA ASN A 60 -15.58 15.75 -4.63
C ASN A 60 -14.52 15.55 -3.53
N CYS A 61 -13.23 15.46 -3.88
CA CYS A 61 -12.15 15.26 -2.94
C CYS A 61 -11.24 16.49 -2.81
N ARG A 62 -10.79 16.78 -1.59
CA ARG A 62 -9.76 17.81 -1.38
C ARG A 62 -8.42 17.27 -1.83
N THR A 63 -7.66 18.04 -2.61
CA THR A 63 -6.29 17.67 -3.00
C THR A 63 -5.39 17.39 -1.80
N THR A 64 -5.63 18.02 -0.65
CA THR A 64 -4.91 17.77 0.60
C THR A 64 -5.11 16.34 1.12
N GLN A 65 -6.31 15.76 0.96
CA GLN A 65 -6.58 14.38 1.35
C GLN A 65 -5.84 13.41 0.45
N ILE A 66 -5.81 13.66 -0.87
CA ILE A 66 -5.07 12.84 -1.83
C ILE A 66 -3.56 12.92 -1.55
N LYS A 67 -3.02 14.13 -1.30
CA LYS A 67 -1.61 14.32 -0.93
C LYS A 67 -1.24 13.60 0.37
N ALA A 68 -2.10 13.70 1.39
CA ALA A 68 -1.88 13.00 2.65
C ALA A 68 -1.85 11.48 2.46
N LEU A 69 -2.78 10.93 1.69
CA LEU A 69 -2.78 9.50 1.40
C LEU A 69 -1.53 9.05 0.62
N LEU A 70 -1.13 9.80 -0.41
CA LEU A 70 0.09 9.52 -1.17
C LEU A 70 1.33 9.54 -0.27
N SER A 71 1.41 10.47 0.68
CA SER A 71 2.49 10.52 1.67
C SER A 71 2.49 9.30 2.58
N THR A 72 1.33 8.86 3.05
CA THR A 72 1.20 7.64 3.87
C THR A 72 1.58 6.40 3.09
N MET A 73 1.13 6.30 1.83
CA MET A 73 1.50 5.23 0.91
C MET A 73 3.01 5.17 0.72
N HIS A 74 3.66 6.30 0.45
CA HIS A 74 5.11 6.36 0.30
C HIS A 74 5.85 5.92 1.57
N ASN A 75 5.42 6.41 2.73
CA ASN A 75 6.04 6.05 4.01
C ASN A 75 5.91 4.54 4.33
N GLU A 76 4.79 3.90 4.01
CA GLU A 76 4.65 2.44 4.19
C GLU A 76 5.62 1.66 3.28
N LEU A 77 5.89 2.14 2.05
CA LEU A 77 6.91 1.53 1.19
C LEU A 77 8.31 1.67 1.77
N GLU A 78 8.66 2.85 2.29
CA GLU A 78 9.97 3.06 2.93
C GLU A 78 10.14 2.15 4.16
N ILE A 79 9.09 2.00 4.98
CA ILE A 79 9.09 1.07 6.11
C ILE A 79 9.29 -0.37 5.61
N MET A 80 8.53 -0.81 4.61
CA MET A 80 8.68 -2.15 4.03
C MET A 80 10.08 -2.42 3.47
N LEU A 81 10.71 -1.44 2.83
CA LEU A 81 12.07 -1.55 2.31
C LEU A 81 13.08 -1.71 3.45
N ASN A 82 12.96 -0.90 4.50
CA ASN A 82 13.81 -1.01 5.69
C ASN A 82 13.62 -2.34 6.42
N ASP A 83 12.39 -2.85 6.47
CA ASP A 83 12.09 -4.15 7.06
C ASP A 83 12.49 -5.32 6.14
N ALA A 84 12.58 -5.11 4.83
CA ALA A 84 13.08 -6.11 3.88
C ALA A 84 14.55 -6.49 4.15
N ASP A 85 15.40 -5.51 4.45
CA ASP A 85 16.78 -5.76 4.90
C ASP A 85 16.83 -6.56 6.21
N ARG A 86 15.76 -6.49 7.02
CA ARG A 86 15.62 -7.25 8.25
C ARG A 86 15.05 -8.65 8.02
N PHE A 87 14.26 -8.87 6.96
CA PHE A 87 13.72 -10.19 6.61
C PHE A 87 14.81 -11.22 6.33
N GLU A 88 15.97 -10.81 5.79
CA GLU A 88 17.12 -11.70 5.60
C GLU A 88 17.72 -12.18 6.93
N ASN A 89 17.56 -11.40 7.99
CA ASN A 89 18.13 -11.64 9.32
C ASN A 89 17.15 -12.31 10.29
N LEU A 90 15.86 -12.36 9.96
CA LEU A 90 14.83 -13.00 10.77
C LEU A 90 14.68 -14.48 10.40
N ASN A 91 14.19 -15.29 11.35
CA ASN A 91 13.73 -16.62 10.96
C ASN A 91 12.58 -16.49 9.95
N THR A 92 12.45 -17.46 9.05
CA THR A 92 11.46 -17.39 7.97
C THR A 92 10.05 -17.14 8.48
N LYS A 93 9.67 -17.70 9.64
CA LYS A 93 8.34 -17.52 10.22
C LYS A 93 8.06 -16.07 10.66
N GLU A 94 9.00 -15.43 11.33
CA GLU A 94 8.90 -14.03 11.76
C GLU A 94 8.88 -13.08 10.56
N GLY A 95 9.74 -13.31 9.57
CA GLY A 95 9.75 -12.54 8.33
C GLY A 95 8.40 -12.60 7.59
N TYR A 96 7.81 -13.79 7.45
CA TYR A 96 6.48 -13.93 6.84
C TYR A 96 5.34 -13.33 7.69
N ALA A 97 5.44 -13.38 9.01
CA ALA A 97 4.45 -12.75 9.89
C ALA A 97 4.47 -11.22 9.73
N GLN A 98 5.67 -10.63 9.68
CA GLN A 98 5.83 -9.19 9.48
C GLN A 98 5.42 -8.77 8.06
N LEU A 99 5.77 -9.55 7.02
CA LEU A 99 5.26 -9.33 5.68
C LEU A 99 3.72 -9.35 5.63
N ALA A 100 3.07 -10.29 6.33
CA ALA A 100 1.61 -10.35 6.38
C ALA A 100 0.98 -9.09 7.01
N ILE A 101 1.65 -8.46 7.99
CA ILE A 101 1.22 -7.19 8.58
C ILE A 101 1.27 -6.09 7.52
N HIS A 102 2.40 -5.94 6.80
CA HIS A 102 2.52 -4.95 5.73
C HIS A 102 1.50 -5.17 4.61
N VAL A 103 1.27 -6.42 4.20
CA VAL A 103 0.25 -6.76 3.19
C VAL A 103 -1.15 -6.30 3.65
N THR A 104 -1.45 -6.42 4.93
CA THR A 104 -2.72 -5.95 5.49
C THR A 104 -2.82 -4.43 5.46
N HIS A 105 -1.77 -3.71 5.85
CA HIS A 105 -1.73 -2.24 5.76
C HIS A 105 -1.83 -1.75 4.32
N LEU A 106 -1.07 -2.32 3.39
CA LEU A 106 -1.14 -1.95 1.96
C LEU A 106 -2.55 -2.16 1.40
N ARG A 107 -3.25 -3.23 1.80
CA ARG A 107 -4.64 -3.46 1.39
C ARG A 107 -5.56 -2.33 1.87
N GLN A 108 -5.43 -1.92 3.13
CA GLN A 108 -6.22 -0.82 3.68
C GLN A 108 -5.93 0.51 2.96
N LEU A 109 -4.66 0.76 2.60
CA LEU A 109 -4.28 1.94 1.82
C LEU A 109 -4.86 1.89 0.41
N ASN A 110 -4.87 0.71 -0.22
CA ASN A 110 -5.48 0.50 -1.53
C ASN A 110 -7.00 0.76 -1.49
N GLU A 111 -7.71 0.27 -0.47
CA GLU A 111 -9.14 0.54 -0.29
C GLU A 111 -9.41 2.03 -0.13
N GLN A 112 -8.62 2.74 0.67
CA GLN A 112 -8.72 4.20 0.79
C GLN A 112 -8.45 4.92 -0.54
N ALA A 113 -7.44 4.48 -1.29
CA ALA A 113 -7.09 5.06 -2.58
C ALA A 113 -8.21 4.88 -3.61
N GLN A 114 -8.85 3.70 -3.64
CA GLN A 114 -10.01 3.43 -4.49
C GLN A 114 -11.18 4.36 -4.15
N ILE A 115 -11.47 4.56 -2.86
CA ILE A 115 -12.53 5.49 -2.43
C ILE A 115 -12.22 6.92 -2.90
N LEU A 116 -10.98 7.40 -2.71
CA LEU A 116 -10.60 8.74 -3.15
C LEU A 116 -10.65 8.89 -4.67
N LEU A 117 -10.24 7.88 -5.45
CA LEU A 117 -10.37 7.90 -6.91
C LEU A 117 -11.83 7.93 -7.35
N CYS A 118 -12.70 7.16 -6.70
CA CYS A 118 -14.14 7.19 -6.96
C CYS A 118 -14.69 8.61 -6.73
N LEU A 119 -14.38 9.22 -5.59
CA LEU A 119 -14.81 10.58 -5.27
C LEU A 119 -14.23 11.64 -6.22
N ALA A 120 -12.97 11.46 -6.66
CA ALA A 120 -12.30 12.35 -7.61
C ALA A 120 -12.91 12.27 -9.03
N SER A 121 -13.53 11.14 -9.38
CA SER A 121 -14.21 10.94 -10.66
C SER A 121 -15.63 11.53 -10.71
N LEU A 122 -16.21 11.87 -9.56
CA LEU A 122 -17.55 12.46 -9.49
C LEU A 122 -17.53 13.95 -9.85
N PRO A 123 -18.55 14.45 -10.55
CA PRO A 123 -18.66 15.87 -10.85
C PRO A 123 -18.78 16.70 -9.56
N THR A 124 -18.16 17.88 -9.57
CA THR A 124 -18.39 18.93 -8.56
C THR A 124 -19.80 19.50 -8.80
N GLY A 125 -20.66 19.38 -7.79
CA GLY A 125 -22.03 19.95 -7.80
C GLY A 125 -22.06 21.46 -7.63
#